data_AF-A0A3C1KT86-F1
#
_entry.id   AF-A0A3C1KT86-F1
#
_cell.length_a   1.000
_cell.length_b   1.000
_cell.length_c   1.000
_cell.angle_alpha   90.00
_cell.angle_beta   90.00
_cell.angle_gamma   90.00
#
_symmetry.space_group_name_H-M   'P 1'
#
loop_
_entity.id
_entity.type
_entity.pdbx_description
1 polymer ?
#
loop_
_entity_poly.entity_id
_entity_poly.type
_entity_poly.pdbx_seq_one_letter_code
_entity_poly.pdbx_strand_id
1 'polypeptide(L)'
;MMHHLPPSHRLRGVSLPALLISMALGLLLAGMLVWSYAEARRHFLIADELARMHENGRFALALLHRELTLAGFLGGLAPHARPSLPAFVPGCGVEARWPLAAFRALDMQVDYDGGAPQTVSGTVLDCLPSSMLQRGSDLLAVRRTAGEATLSNGQLAGAAGGVDRGYWYLRLAAGGARAQW
;
A
#
# COMPACT_ATOMS: atom_id res chain seq x y z
N MET A 1 -55.99 69.58 -30.92
CA MET A 1 -55.22 68.34 -30.64
C MET A 1 -54.05 68.72 -29.75
N MET A 2 -54.16 68.52 -28.43
CA MET A 2 -53.07 68.82 -27.47
C MET A 2 -52.27 67.53 -27.24
N HIS A 3 -51.01 67.52 -27.66
CA HIS A 3 -50.07 66.43 -27.37
C HIS A 3 -49.49 66.60 -25.96
N HIS A 4 -49.84 65.69 -25.05
CA HIS A 4 -49.12 65.48 -23.80
C HIS A 4 -47.83 64.72 -24.09
N LEU A 5 -46.70 65.44 -24.14
CA LEU A 5 -45.38 64.82 -24.16
C LEU A 5 -45.07 64.26 -22.76
N PRO A 6 -44.60 63.00 -22.65
CA PRO A 6 -44.27 62.40 -21.37
C PRO A 6 -43.07 63.12 -20.74
N PRO A 7 -43.04 63.27 -19.40
CA PRO A 7 -41.92 63.92 -18.73
C PRO A 7 -40.64 63.12 -18.97
N SER A 8 -39.64 63.80 -19.55
CA SER A 8 -38.28 63.28 -19.67
C SER A 8 -37.74 62.96 -18.29
N HIS A 9 -37.47 61.68 -18.00
CA HIS A 9 -36.71 61.29 -16.81
C HIS A 9 -35.35 61.98 -16.86
N ARG A 10 -35.17 63.03 -16.06
CA ARG A 10 -33.87 63.68 -15.90
C ARG A 10 -32.92 62.63 -15.32
N LEU A 11 -31.88 62.30 -16.07
CA LEU A 11 -30.73 61.57 -15.57
C LEU A 11 -30.16 62.38 -14.40
N ARG A 12 -30.35 61.88 -13.17
CA ARG A 12 -29.71 62.44 -11.99
C ARG A 12 -28.20 62.15 -12.12
N GLY A 13 -27.39 63.20 -12.09
CA GLY A 13 -25.93 63.07 -12.15
C GLY A 13 -25.40 62.16 -11.05
N VAL A 14 -24.39 61.35 -11.39
CA VAL A 14 -23.74 60.44 -10.45
C VAL A 14 -23.04 61.26 -9.37
N SER A 15 -23.36 61.00 -8.10
CA SER A 15 -22.70 61.67 -6.99
C SER A 15 -21.33 61.04 -6.71
N LEU A 16 -20.34 61.83 -6.32
CA LEU A 16 -19.00 61.37 -5.94
C LEU A 16 -19.05 60.24 -4.88
N PRO A 17 -19.91 60.30 -3.84
CA PRO A 17 -20.08 59.20 -2.90
C PRO A 17 -20.58 57.90 -3.54
N ALA A 18 -21.47 57.96 -4.53
CA ALA A 18 -21.97 56.76 -5.21
C ALA A 18 -20.86 56.03 -5.98
N LEU A 19 -19.94 56.78 -6.60
CA LEU A 19 -18.81 56.22 -7.34
C LEU A 19 -17.80 55.58 -6.39
N LEU A 20 -17.49 56.23 -5.25
CA LEU A 20 -16.62 55.65 -4.21
C LEU A 20 -17.20 54.35 -3.63
N ILE A 21 -18.49 54.32 -3.32
CA ILE A 21 -19.17 53.13 -2.80
C ILE A 21 -19.12 51.99 -3.83
N SER A 22 -19.38 52.29 -5.11
CA SER A 22 -19.32 51.27 -6.18
C SER A 22 -17.92 50.66 -6.33
N MET A 23 -16.86 51.47 -6.24
CA MET A 23 -15.48 51.00 -6.33
C MET A 23 -15.08 50.17 -5.10
N ALA A 24 -15.49 50.60 -3.90
CA ALA A 24 -15.26 49.84 -2.67
C ALA A 24 -15.92 48.46 -2.71
N LEU A 25 -17.18 48.38 -3.20
CA LEU A 25 -17.88 47.11 -3.39
C LEU A 25 -17.20 46.22 -4.43
N GLY A 26 -16.75 46.79 -5.56
CA GLY A 26 -16.02 46.05 -6.58
C GLY A 26 -14.73 45.42 -6.04
N LEU A 27 -13.94 46.17 -5.27
CA LEU A 27 -12.72 45.66 -4.62
C LEU A 27 -13.03 44.58 -3.59
N LEU A 28 -14.08 44.76 -2.80
CA LEU A 28 -14.50 43.76 -1.80
C LEU A 28 -14.89 42.44 -2.46
N LEU A 29 -15.68 42.49 -3.54
CA LEU A 29 -16.07 41.31 -4.31
C LEU A 29 -14.86 40.62 -4.96
N ALA A 30 -13.95 41.40 -5.56
CA ALA A 30 -12.72 40.86 -6.13
C ALA A 30 -11.86 40.15 -5.06
N GLY A 31 -11.73 40.76 -3.87
CA GLY A 31 -11.02 40.15 -2.74
C GLY A 31 -11.65 38.82 -2.29
N MET A 32 -12.98 38.76 -2.19
CA MET A 32 -13.70 37.53 -1.85
C MET A 32 -13.48 36.42 -2.88
N LEU A 33 -13.46 36.76 -4.17
CA LEU A 33 -13.23 35.79 -5.24
C LEU A 33 -11.80 35.22 -5.20
N VAL A 34 -10.81 36.07 -4.96
CA VAL A 34 -9.41 35.63 -4.81
C VAL A 34 -9.27 34.70 -3.60
N TRP A 35 -9.91 35.05 -2.49
CA TRP A 35 -9.91 34.24 -1.28
C TRP A 35 -10.55 32.87 -1.50
N SER A 36 -11.76 32.83 -2.08
CA SER A 36 -12.47 31.58 -2.33
C SER A 36 -11.73 30.66 -3.29
N TYR A 37 -11.12 31.22 -4.34
CA TYR A 37 -10.28 30.47 -5.27
C TYR A 37 -9.02 29.90 -4.60
N ALA A 38 -8.35 30.70 -3.76
CA ALA A 38 -7.18 30.25 -3.02
C ALA A 38 -7.52 29.07 -2.09
N GLU A 39 -8.68 29.13 -1.43
CA GLU A 39 -9.15 28.07 -0.56
C GLU A 39 -9.57 26.82 -1.34
N ALA A 40 -10.30 26.97 -2.45
CA ALA A 40 -10.65 25.87 -3.34
C ALA A 40 -9.41 25.14 -3.87
N ARG A 41 -8.35 25.89 -4.23
CA ARG A 41 -7.07 25.31 -4.66
C ARG A 41 -6.39 24.51 -3.56
N ARG A 42 -6.40 25.01 -2.32
CA ARG A 42 -5.84 24.29 -1.16
C ARG A 42 -6.60 22.99 -0.90
N HIS A 43 -7.93 23.04 -0.91
CA HIS A 43 -8.76 21.85 -0.77
C HIS A 43 -8.50 20.82 -1.85
N PHE A 44 -8.32 21.25 -3.11
CA PHE A 44 -7.99 20.36 -4.21
C PHE A 44 -6.65 19.63 -3.98
N LEU A 45 -5.60 20.33 -3.55
CA LEU A 45 -4.30 19.71 -3.27
C LEU A 45 -4.36 18.71 -2.12
N ILE A 46 -5.10 19.03 -1.05
CA ILE A 46 -5.29 18.11 0.08
C ILE A 46 -6.05 16.87 -0.37
N ALA A 47 -7.11 17.04 -1.17
CA ALA A 47 -7.89 15.93 -1.69
C ALA A 47 -7.07 15.01 -2.59
N ASP A 48 -6.17 15.57 -3.41
CA ASP A 48 -5.28 14.79 -4.28
C ASP A 48 -4.28 13.96 -3.46
N GLU A 49 -3.60 14.55 -2.47
CA GLU A 49 -2.68 13.79 -1.62
C GLU A 49 -3.39 12.71 -0.79
N LEU A 50 -4.61 12.99 -0.31
CA LEU A 50 -5.44 11.98 0.35
C LEU A 50 -5.84 10.85 -0.60
N ALA A 51 -6.20 11.16 -1.84
CA ALA A 51 -6.53 10.15 -2.85
C ALA A 51 -5.32 9.24 -3.13
N ARG A 52 -4.11 9.80 -3.24
CA ARG A 52 -2.87 9.04 -3.39
C ARG A 52 -2.58 8.16 -2.17
N MET A 53 -2.76 8.67 -0.96
CA MET A 53 -2.62 7.89 0.28
C MET A 53 -3.64 6.74 0.35
N HIS A 54 -4.90 6.99 -0.01
CA HIS A 54 -5.94 5.96 -0.03
C HIS A 54 -5.63 4.86 -1.06
N GLU A 55 -5.15 5.23 -2.24
CA GLU A 55 -4.80 4.25 -3.27
C GLU A 55 -3.61 3.39 -2.83
N ASN A 56 -2.55 4.01 -2.28
CA ASN A 56 -1.42 3.29 -1.70
C ASN A 56 -1.87 2.36 -0.55
N GLY A 57 -2.77 2.83 0.31
CA GLY A 57 -3.35 2.03 1.39
C GLY A 57 -4.13 0.83 0.85
N ARG A 58 -4.94 1.02 -0.19
CA ARG A 58 -5.69 -0.06 -0.85
C ARG A 58 -4.75 -1.13 -1.41
N PHE A 59 -3.65 -0.73 -2.06
CA PHE A 59 -2.65 -1.67 -2.56
C PHE A 59 -1.92 -2.41 -1.44
N ALA A 60 -1.48 -1.71 -0.40
CA ALA A 60 -0.81 -2.33 0.74
C ALA A 60 -1.71 -3.35 1.45
N LEU A 61 -2.98 -3.01 1.67
CA LEU A 61 -3.95 -3.93 2.27
C LEU A 61 -4.27 -5.12 1.38
N ALA A 62 -4.37 -4.93 0.06
CA ALA A 62 -4.58 -6.04 -0.88
C ALA A 62 -3.39 -7.01 -0.87
N LEU A 63 -2.15 -6.49 -0.82
CA LEU A 63 -0.95 -7.30 -0.68
C LEU A 63 -0.96 -8.07 0.65
N LEU A 64 -1.18 -7.38 1.77
CA LEU A 64 -1.24 -8.01 3.09
C LEU A 64 -2.32 -9.09 3.16
N HIS A 65 -3.52 -8.82 2.63
CA HIS A 65 -4.59 -9.80 2.59
C HIS A 65 -4.19 -11.06 1.83
N ARG A 66 -3.57 -10.93 0.65
CA ARG A 66 -3.06 -12.06 -0.14
C ARG A 66 -1.96 -12.84 0.59
N GLU A 67 -1.01 -12.16 1.23
CA GLU A 67 0.07 -12.81 1.95
C GLU A 67 -0.44 -13.55 3.20
N LEU A 68 -1.37 -12.94 3.95
CA LEU A 68 -1.97 -13.52 5.16
C LEU A 68 -2.88 -14.71 4.86
N THR A 69 -3.69 -14.63 3.79
CA THR A 69 -4.53 -15.76 3.36
C THR A 69 -3.72 -16.97 2.91
N LEU A 70 -2.50 -16.73 2.40
CA LEU A 70 -1.55 -17.77 2.04
C LEU A 70 -0.56 -18.10 3.16
N ALA A 71 -0.68 -17.51 4.35
CA ALA A 71 0.25 -17.80 5.45
C ALA A 71 0.20 -19.29 5.80
N GLY A 72 1.36 -19.95 5.76
CA GLY A 72 1.49 -21.37 6.04
C GLY A 72 1.01 -22.25 4.89
N PHE A 73 0.67 -21.67 3.73
CA PHE A 73 0.34 -22.43 2.54
C PHE A 73 1.55 -23.25 2.10
N LEU A 74 1.33 -24.55 1.91
CA LEU A 74 2.35 -25.54 1.52
C LEU A 74 2.00 -26.16 0.16
N GLY A 75 1.74 -25.34 -0.86
CA GLY A 75 1.57 -25.79 -2.24
C GLY A 75 0.34 -26.67 -2.50
N GLY A 76 -0.69 -26.60 -1.65
CA GLY A 76 -1.88 -27.45 -1.77
C GLY A 76 -1.70 -28.86 -1.20
N LEU A 77 -0.67 -29.08 -0.37
CA LEU A 77 -0.55 -30.31 0.41
C LEU A 77 -1.76 -30.53 1.30
N ALA A 78 -2.18 -31.79 1.42
CA ALA A 78 -3.23 -32.16 2.36
C ALA A 78 -2.83 -31.73 3.80
N PRO A 79 -3.78 -31.31 4.66
CA PRO A 79 -3.49 -30.84 6.01
C PRO A 79 -2.71 -31.82 6.91
N HIS A 80 -2.69 -33.11 6.55
CA HIS A 80 -1.99 -34.17 7.28
C HIS A 80 -0.73 -34.66 6.56
N ALA A 81 -0.41 -34.11 5.39
CA ALA A 81 0.80 -34.47 4.67
C ALA A 81 2.02 -34.03 5.49
N ARG A 82 2.95 -34.96 5.68
CA ARG A 82 4.23 -34.70 6.35
C ARG A 82 5.33 -34.78 5.30
N PRO A 83 5.65 -33.65 4.62
CA PRO A 83 6.75 -33.65 3.66
C PRO A 83 8.04 -34.06 4.37
N SER A 84 8.89 -34.83 3.68
CA SER A 84 10.24 -35.09 4.18
C SER A 84 10.99 -33.77 4.24
N LEU A 85 11.39 -33.36 5.44
CA LEU A 85 12.12 -32.12 5.64
C LEU A 85 13.62 -32.36 5.37
N PRO A 86 14.27 -31.46 4.62
CA PRO A 86 15.72 -31.50 4.43
C PRO A 86 16.44 -31.21 5.75
N ALA A 87 17.65 -31.76 5.89
CA ALA A 87 18.44 -31.62 7.12
C ALA A 87 18.95 -30.17 7.33
N PHE A 88 19.16 -29.43 6.25
CA PHE A 88 19.63 -28.04 6.26
C PHE A 88 18.87 -27.24 5.21
N VAL A 89 18.42 -26.04 5.57
CA VAL A 89 17.81 -25.07 4.65
C VAL A 89 18.39 -23.70 4.95
N PRO A 90 19.18 -23.10 4.04
CA PRO A 90 19.47 -21.68 4.08
C PRO A 90 18.18 -20.89 3.86
N GLY A 91 18.05 -19.77 4.56
CA GLY A 91 16.87 -18.94 4.54
C GLY A 91 16.95 -17.90 5.65
N CYS A 92 15.81 -17.29 5.97
CA CYS A 92 15.67 -16.40 7.11
C CYS A 92 15.30 -17.19 8.37
N GLY A 93 15.95 -16.94 9.50
CA GLY A 93 15.56 -17.59 10.76
C GLY A 93 15.93 -19.07 10.80
N VAL A 94 17.10 -19.41 10.23
CA VAL A 94 17.57 -20.80 10.11
C VAL A 94 17.89 -21.44 11.46
N GLU A 95 18.38 -20.67 12.43
CA GLU A 95 18.65 -21.16 13.79
C GLU A 95 17.38 -21.71 14.44
N ALA A 96 16.26 -20.99 14.27
CA ALA A 96 14.94 -21.44 14.72
C ALA A 96 14.28 -22.45 13.77
N ARG A 97 14.95 -22.82 12.67
CA ARG A 97 14.41 -23.62 11.55
C ARG A 97 13.07 -23.10 11.04
N TRP A 98 12.83 -21.79 11.15
CA TRP A 98 11.55 -21.18 10.85
C TRP A 98 11.04 -21.45 9.42
N PRO A 99 11.89 -21.44 8.36
CA PRO A 99 11.46 -21.74 6.99
C PRO A 99 10.81 -23.12 6.82
N LEU A 100 11.16 -24.08 7.68
CA LEU A 100 10.66 -25.45 7.66
C LEU A 100 9.64 -25.74 8.76
N ALA A 101 9.32 -24.78 9.62
CA ALA A 101 8.41 -25.01 10.73
C ALA A 101 7.02 -25.43 10.20
N ALA A 102 6.45 -26.51 10.74
CA ALA A 102 5.09 -26.92 10.39
C ALA A 102 4.03 -25.99 11.00
N PHE A 103 4.42 -25.22 12.02
CA PHE A 103 3.60 -24.28 12.78
C PHE A 103 4.20 -22.87 12.69
N ARG A 104 3.49 -21.85 13.18
CA ARG A 104 3.95 -20.44 13.22
C ARG A 104 4.36 -19.90 11.85
N ALA A 105 3.41 -19.89 10.93
CA ALA A 105 3.61 -19.27 9.63
C ALA A 105 3.62 -17.73 9.67
N LEU A 106 3.16 -17.16 10.79
CA LEU A 106 3.18 -15.73 11.03
C LEU A 106 4.00 -15.45 12.29
N ASP A 107 4.82 -14.43 12.21
CA ASP A 107 5.61 -13.92 13.33
C ASP A 107 5.82 -12.42 13.12
N MET A 108 6.19 -11.69 14.16
CA MET A 108 6.37 -10.24 14.05
C MET A 108 7.43 -9.71 15.00
N GLN A 109 7.99 -8.54 14.71
CA GLN A 109 8.73 -7.71 15.66
C GLN A 109 8.02 -6.37 15.74
N VAL A 110 7.82 -5.87 16.95
CA VAL A 110 7.26 -4.53 17.19
C VAL A 110 8.41 -3.62 17.57
N ASP A 111 8.43 -2.41 17.01
CA ASP A 111 9.41 -1.36 17.34
C ASP A 111 10.87 -1.84 17.22
N TYR A 112 11.32 -2.11 15.98
CA TYR A 112 12.70 -2.50 15.74
C TYR A 112 13.68 -1.42 16.24
N ASP A 113 14.53 -1.76 17.21
CA ASP A 113 15.42 -0.85 17.92
C ASP A 113 16.85 -0.81 17.32
N GLY A 114 17.19 -1.75 16.45
CA GLY A 114 18.48 -1.88 15.78
C GLY A 114 19.10 -3.26 15.95
N GLY A 115 20.22 -3.52 15.27
CA GLY A 115 20.93 -4.80 15.39
C GLY A 115 20.33 -5.91 14.54
N ALA A 116 20.31 -7.14 15.05
CA ALA A 116 19.72 -8.27 14.34
C ALA A 116 18.21 -8.32 14.61
N PRO A 117 17.34 -8.22 13.60
CA PRO A 117 15.89 -8.27 13.80
C PRO A 117 15.50 -9.60 14.44
N GLN A 118 14.74 -9.54 15.52
CA GLN A 118 14.26 -10.70 16.27
C GLN A 118 12.76 -10.61 16.48
N THR A 119 12.05 -11.66 16.08
CA THR A 119 10.60 -11.73 16.24
C THR A 119 10.18 -12.01 17.69
N VAL A 120 8.90 -11.84 18.00
CA VAL A 120 8.28 -12.17 19.28
C VAL A 120 8.45 -13.64 19.68
N SER A 121 8.60 -14.54 18.69
CA SER A 121 8.87 -15.96 18.95
C SER A 121 10.35 -16.26 19.20
N GLY A 122 11.22 -15.25 19.18
CA GLY A 122 12.67 -15.38 19.33
C GLY A 122 13.42 -15.71 18.04
N THR A 123 12.74 -15.71 16.88
CA THR A 123 13.37 -16.00 15.58
C THR A 123 14.21 -14.81 15.13
N VAL A 124 15.53 -14.99 14.99
CA VAL A 124 16.41 -13.97 14.41
C VAL A 124 16.28 -14.00 12.89
N LEU A 125 15.88 -12.91 12.26
CA LEU A 125 15.74 -12.78 10.80
C LEU A 125 17.08 -12.35 10.17
N ASP A 126 18.07 -13.23 10.30
CA ASP A 126 19.47 -13.09 9.85
C ASP A 126 19.68 -12.81 8.36
N CYS A 127 18.66 -13.05 7.53
CA CYS A 127 18.68 -12.76 6.10
C CYS A 127 18.40 -11.28 5.74
N LEU A 128 17.91 -10.47 6.69
CA LEU A 128 17.51 -9.09 6.44
C LEU A 128 18.70 -8.15 6.68
N PRO A 129 19.24 -7.49 5.64
CA PRO A 129 20.32 -6.54 5.83
C PRO A 129 19.81 -5.29 6.54
N SER A 130 20.63 -4.73 7.44
CA SER A 130 20.29 -3.52 8.19
C SER A 130 19.97 -2.31 7.31
N SER A 131 20.43 -2.29 6.05
CA SER A 131 20.10 -1.25 5.07
C SER A 131 18.62 -1.22 4.65
N MET A 132 17.89 -2.32 4.82
CA MET A 132 16.46 -2.43 4.50
C MET A 132 15.56 -2.14 5.71
N LEU A 133 16.15 -1.93 6.90
CA LEU A 133 15.42 -1.79 8.15
C LEU A 133 15.52 -0.36 8.67
N GLN A 134 14.41 0.17 9.17
CA GLN A 134 14.35 1.50 9.79
C GLN A 134 14.05 1.34 11.28
N ARG A 135 14.77 2.06 12.13
CA ARG A 135 14.46 2.03 13.57
C ARG A 135 13.06 2.59 13.82
N GLY A 136 12.32 1.96 14.72
CA GLY A 136 10.93 2.28 14.99
C GLY A 136 9.92 1.62 14.04
N SER A 137 10.38 0.82 13.06
CA SER A 137 9.47 0.08 12.18
C SER A 137 9.06 -1.26 12.78
N ASP A 138 7.81 -1.67 12.54
CA ASP A 138 7.36 -3.03 12.80
C ASP A 138 7.74 -3.95 11.65
N LEU A 139 8.05 -5.21 11.97
CA LEU A 139 8.33 -6.26 11.00
C LEU A 139 7.24 -7.32 11.10
N LEU A 140 6.63 -7.65 9.96
CA LEU A 140 5.72 -8.78 9.84
C LEU A 140 6.38 -9.85 8.97
N ALA A 141 6.62 -11.01 9.56
CA ALA A 141 7.21 -12.16 8.88
C ALA A 141 6.10 -13.16 8.52
N VAL A 142 5.92 -13.39 7.22
CA VAL A 142 4.95 -14.35 6.68
C VAL A 142 5.73 -15.46 5.97
N ARG A 143 5.56 -16.69 6.43
CA ARG A 143 6.09 -17.88 5.77
C ARG A 143 5.00 -18.54 4.95
N ARG A 144 5.29 -18.77 3.68
CA ARG A 144 4.45 -19.54 2.77
C ARG A 144 5.25 -20.05 1.57
N THR A 145 4.68 -21.03 0.89
CA THR A 145 5.10 -21.37 -0.48
C THR A 145 4.50 -20.39 -1.49
N ALA A 146 5.02 -20.38 -2.70
CA ALA A 146 4.42 -19.63 -3.79
C ALA A 146 2.99 -20.15 -4.06
N GLY A 147 2.05 -19.22 -4.30
CA GLY A 147 0.66 -19.57 -4.63
C GLY A 147 0.50 -20.16 -6.04
N GLU A 148 1.50 -19.97 -6.89
CA GLU A 148 1.59 -20.57 -8.23
C GLU A 148 2.85 -21.42 -8.32
N ALA A 149 2.77 -22.52 -9.07
CA ALA A 149 3.90 -23.41 -9.25
C ALA A 149 4.95 -22.76 -10.16
N THR A 150 6.18 -22.63 -9.66
CA THR A 150 7.34 -22.14 -10.46
C THR A 150 7.59 -23.01 -11.69
N LEU A 151 7.38 -24.33 -11.56
CA LEU A 151 7.48 -25.32 -12.62
C LEU A 151 6.30 -26.30 -12.48
N SER A 152 5.53 -26.48 -13.55
CA SER A 152 4.42 -27.43 -13.61
C SER A 152 4.51 -28.23 -14.91
N ASN A 153 4.52 -29.56 -14.81
CA ASN A 153 4.59 -30.47 -15.98
C ASN A 153 5.69 -30.13 -17.00
N GLY A 154 6.86 -29.67 -16.52
CA GLY A 154 7.98 -29.29 -17.37
C GLY A 154 7.88 -27.88 -17.98
N GLN A 155 6.83 -27.13 -17.68
CA GLN A 155 6.65 -25.75 -18.10
C GLN A 155 6.90 -24.79 -16.94
N LEU A 156 7.77 -23.79 -17.16
CA LEU A 156 8.03 -22.72 -16.20
C LEU A 156 6.88 -21.71 -16.21
N ALA A 157 6.52 -21.19 -15.04
CA ALA A 157 5.59 -20.07 -14.96
C ALA A 157 6.19 -18.82 -15.63
N GLY A 158 5.38 -18.03 -16.34
CA GLY A 158 5.86 -16.83 -17.06
C GLY A 158 6.49 -15.75 -16.17
N ALA A 159 6.11 -15.71 -14.88
CA ALA A 159 6.72 -14.84 -13.86
C ALA A 159 7.97 -15.44 -13.20
N ALA A 160 8.28 -16.73 -13.45
CA ALA A 160 9.47 -17.40 -12.98
C ALA A 160 10.59 -17.24 -14.01
N GLY A 161 11.19 -16.06 -14.04
CA GLY A 161 12.49 -15.86 -14.70
C GLY A 161 13.54 -16.75 -14.03
N GLY A 162 13.66 -17.99 -14.48
CA GLY A 162 14.62 -18.98 -13.97
C GLY A 162 14.24 -19.58 -12.61
N VAL A 163 14.33 -20.90 -12.51
CA VAL A 163 14.56 -21.56 -11.21
C VAL A 163 15.96 -21.12 -10.78
N ASP A 164 16.04 -20.07 -9.96
CA ASP A 164 17.29 -19.43 -9.65
C ASP A 164 18.10 -20.28 -8.64
N ARG A 165 19.42 -20.33 -8.82
CA ARG A 165 20.28 -21.14 -7.95
C ARG A 165 20.39 -20.45 -6.59
N GLY A 166 19.85 -21.08 -5.55
CA GLY A 166 19.88 -20.55 -4.17
C GLY A 166 18.52 -20.54 -3.47
N TYR A 167 17.43 -20.79 -4.19
CA TYR A 167 16.10 -20.93 -3.62
C TYR A 167 15.71 -22.41 -3.45
N TRP A 168 14.95 -22.69 -2.39
CA TRP A 168 14.38 -24.01 -2.13
C TRP A 168 12.98 -24.10 -2.70
N TYR A 169 12.70 -25.22 -3.36
CA TYR A 169 11.43 -25.43 -4.05
C TYR A 169 10.73 -26.64 -3.45
N LEU A 170 9.49 -26.44 -3.01
CA LEU A 170 8.63 -27.56 -2.66
C LEU A 170 8.24 -28.29 -3.95
N ARG A 171 8.73 -29.53 -4.11
CA ARG A 171 8.32 -30.42 -5.19
C ARG A 171 7.17 -31.31 -4.73
N LEU A 172 6.11 -31.31 -5.53
CA LEU A 172 4.92 -32.14 -5.36
C LEU A 172 4.86 -33.18 -6.48
N ALA A 173 4.62 -34.45 -6.12
CA ALA A 173 4.32 -35.47 -7.11
C ALA A 173 2.91 -35.29 -7.67
N ALA A 174 2.66 -35.75 -8.91
CA ALA A 174 1.33 -35.73 -9.52
C ALA A 174 0.29 -36.35 -8.58
N GLY A 175 -0.78 -35.61 -8.28
CA GLY A 175 -1.83 -36.02 -7.34
C GLY A 175 -1.54 -35.73 -5.86
N GLY A 176 -0.47 -35.01 -5.51
CA GLY A 176 -0.21 -34.53 -4.13
C GLY A 176 0.21 -35.61 -3.13
N ALA A 177 0.39 -36.86 -3.58
CA ALA A 177 0.65 -38.01 -2.71
C ALA A 177 2.05 -38.03 -2.07
N ARG A 178 3.00 -37.27 -2.63
CA ARG A 178 4.38 -37.17 -2.12
C ARG A 178 4.90 -35.75 -2.27
N ALA A 179 5.68 -35.32 -1.27
CA ALA A 179 6.17 -33.97 -1.13
C ALA A 179 7.59 -33.97 -0.57
N GLN A 180 8.48 -33.23 -1.23
CA GLN A 180 9.88 -33.10 -0.85
C GLN A 180 10.36 -31.68 -1.14
N TRP A 181 11.30 -31.17 -0.34
CA TRP A 181 11.95 -29.88 -0.54
C TRP A 181 13.29 -30.03 -1.24
#